data_AF-A0A9D2R6E4-F1
#
_entry.id   AF-A0A9D2R6E4-F1
#
_cell.length_a   1.000
_cell.length_b   1.000
_cell.length_c   1.000
_cell.angle_alpha   90.00
_cell.angle_beta   90.00
_cell.angle_gamma   90.00
#
_symmetry.space_group_name_H-M   'P 1'
#
loop_
_entity.id
_entity.type
_entity.pdbx_description
1 polymer ?
#
loop_
_entity_poly.entity_id
_entity_poly.type
_entity_poly.pdbx_seq_one_letter_code
_entity_poly.pdbx_strand_id
1 'polypeptide(L)'
;MKYDFTSTMDRRGRDALAIDSVGEKVWGSEPEKPMEGFDFIPMWVADMNFPTCPSVTEAIMKRVQHPAFGYFRPSEEYYDSIIRWQEHHFGVTGLKKEHIGYENGVHGFVTSAVQVLSEPGDKILL
;
A
#
# COMPACT_ATOMS: atom_id res chain seq x y z
N MET A 1 23.23 -7.53 2.49
CA MET A 1 22.28 -7.99 1.46
C MET A 1 22.39 -7.04 0.27
N LYS A 2 22.36 -7.52 -0.98
CA LYS A 2 22.42 -6.65 -2.17
C LYS A 2 21.02 -6.50 -2.74
N TYR A 3 20.52 -5.28 -2.83
CA TYR A 3 19.22 -4.96 -3.44
C TYR A 3 19.39 -4.62 -4.92
N ASP A 4 18.36 -4.91 -5.71
CA ASP A 4 18.31 -4.57 -7.14
C ASP A 4 17.28 -3.46 -7.38
N PHE A 5 17.80 -2.27 -7.65
CA PHE A 5 17.03 -1.09 -8.05
C PHE A 5 17.35 -0.69 -9.51
N THR A 6 17.92 -1.60 -10.29
CA THR A 6 18.42 -1.33 -11.65
C THR A 6 17.73 -2.15 -12.71
N SER A 7 17.32 -3.38 -12.38
CA SER A 7 16.57 -4.21 -13.32
C SER A 7 15.20 -3.63 -13.60
N THR A 8 14.81 -3.62 -14.87
CA THR A 8 13.46 -3.29 -15.30
C THR A 8 12.56 -4.51 -15.15
N MET A 9 11.51 -4.39 -14.35
CA MET A 9 10.53 -5.45 -14.14
C MET A 9 9.35 -5.28 -15.10
N ASP A 10 9.05 -6.30 -15.90
CA ASP A 10 7.82 -6.32 -16.68
C ASP A 10 6.65 -6.77 -15.80
N ARG A 11 5.71 -5.85 -15.59
CA ARG A 11 4.50 -6.06 -14.79
C ARG A 11 3.22 -6.15 -15.65
N ARG A 12 3.34 -6.12 -16.99
CA ARG A 12 2.18 -6.23 -17.89
C ARG A 12 1.42 -7.54 -17.70
N GLY A 13 0.09 -7.47 -17.66
CA GLY A 13 -0.77 -8.63 -17.48
C GLY A 13 -0.58 -9.33 -16.12
N ARG A 14 -0.07 -8.60 -15.13
CA ARG A 14 0.11 -9.05 -13.74
C ARG A 14 -0.76 -8.21 -12.79
N ASP A 15 -1.94 -7.83 -13.26
CA ASP A 15 -2.91 -7.01 -12.53
C ASP A 15 -2.32 -5.64 -12.11
N ALA A 16 -1.46 -5.08 -12.95
CA ALA A 16 -0.71 -3.86 -12.63
C ALA A 16 -1.43 -2.63 -13.16
N LEU A 17 -2.34 -2.06 -12.36
CA LEU A 17 -3.16 -0.90 -12.72
C LEU A 17 -2.35 0.27 -13.34
N ALA A 18 -1.15 0.53 -12.81
CA ALA A 18 -0.26 1.57 -13.33
C ALA A 18 0.09 1.41 -14.83
N ILE A 19 0.03 0.18 -15.34
CA ILE A 19 0.40 -0.20 -16.72
C ILE A 19 -0.83 -0.63 -17.50
N ASP A 20 -1.57 -1.60 -16.97
CA ASP A 20 -2.61 -2.32 -17.70
C ASP A 20 -3.84 -1.44 -17.95
N SER A 21 -4.11 -0.44 -17.10
CA SER A 21 -5.30 0.43 -17.23
C SER A 21 -5.09 1.67 -18.11
N VAL A 22 -3.89 1.89 -18.65
CA VAL A 22 -3.62 3.10 -19.46
C VAL A 22 -4.46 3.12 -20.74
N GLY A 23 -5.24 4.19 -20.91
CA GLY A 23 -6.21 4.34 -21.98
C GLY A 23 -7.53 3.57 -21.79
N GLU A 24 -7.75 2.90 -20.66
CA GLU A 24 -8.98 2.13 -20.40
C GLU A 24 -10.06 2.93 -19.65
N LYS A 25 -9.70 4.05 -19.00
CA LYS A 25 -10.62 4.97 -18.28
C LYS A 25 -11.58 4.28 -17.31
N VAL A 26 -11.10 3.28 -16.57
CA VAL A 26 -11.91 2.48 -15.62
C VAL A 26 -12.38 3.32 -14.42
N TRP A 27 -11.51 4.17 -13.89
CA TRP A 27 -11.72 5.03 -12.72
C TRP A 27 -11.74 6.52 -13.08
N GLY A 28 -11.59 6.85 -14.36
CA GLY A 28 -11.66 8.20 -14.92
C GLY A 28 -10.42 9.06 -14.67
N SER A 29 -9.38 8.50 -14.06
CA SER A 29 -8.11 9.20 -13.76
C SER A 29 -6.91 8.59 -14.48
N GLU A 30 -7.13 7.53 -15.27
CA GLU A 30 -6.10 6.89 -16.07
C GLU A 30 -5.55 7.85 -17.14
N PRO A 31 -4.22 7.86 -17.36
CA PRO A 31 -3.65 8.62 -18.44
C PRO A 31 -4.03 8.03 -19.80
N GLU A 32 -3.96 8.86 -20.83
CA GLU A 32 -4.06 8.43 -22.22
C GLU A 32 -2.85 7.57 -22.62
N LYS A 33 -3.00 6.77 -23.67
CA LYS A 33 -1.88 6.00 -24.23
C LYS A 33 -0.80 6.94 -24.80
N PRO A 34 0.48 6.54 -24.73
CA PRO A 34 1.55 7.30 -25.37
C PRO A 34 1.29 7.43 -26.87
N MET A 35 1.79 8.52 -27.45
CA MET A 35 1.74 8.73 -28.89
C MET A 35 2.50 7.62 -29.62
N GLU A 36 2.09 7.37 -30.87
CA GLU A 36 2.80 6.42 -31.74
C GLU A 36 4.29 6.79 -31.85
N GLY A 37 5.16 5.79 -31.71
CA GLY A 37 6.62 5.98 -31.75
C GLY A 37 7.28 6.35 -30.42
N PHE A 38 6.52 6.51 -29.32
CA PHE A 38 7.07 6.76 -27.98
C PHE A 38 7.02 5.52 -27.09
N ASP A 39 8.06 5.35 -26.26
CA ASP A 39 8.08 4.33 -25.22
C ASP A 39 7.11 4.67 -24.09
N PHE A 40 6.45 3.64 -23.58
CA PHE A 40 5.54 3.77 -22.43
C PHE A 40 6.31 3.64 -21.11
N ILE A 41 6.30 4.70 -20.29
CA ILE A 41 6.83 4.69 -18.92
C ILE A 41 5.71 5.14 -17.96
N PRO A 42 5.14 4.24 -17.13
CA PRO A 42 4.06 4.58 -16.21
C PRO A 42 4.58 5.38 -14.99
N MET A 43 4.17 6.64 -14.86
CA MET A 43 4.66 7.57 -13.83
C MET A 43 3.53 8.26 -13.03
N TRP A 44 2.39 7.57 -12.84
CA TRP A 44 1.17 8.21 -12.31
C TRP A 44 0.65 7.57 -11.01
N VAL A 45 0.57 6.24 -10.93
CA VAL A 45 0.19 5.54 -9.69
C VAL A 45 1.37 5.51 -8.72
N ALA A 46 1.12 5.82 -7.45
CA ALA A 46 2.12 5.78 -6.38
C ALA A 46 2.40 4.34 -5.88
N ASP A 47 2.86 3.47 -6.77
CA ASP A 47 3.49 2.19 -6.44
C ASP A 47 4.93 2.13 -6.98
N MET A 48 5.64 1.02 -6.77
CA MET A 48 7.04 0.89 -7.17
C MET A 48 7.21 -0.15 -8.29
N ASN A 49 8.11 0.15 -9.24
CA ASN A 49 8.63 -0.81 -10.23
C ASN A 49 9.88 -1.55 -9.74
N PHE A 50 9.98 -1.80 -8.44
CA PHE A 50 11.06 -2.56 -7.82
C PHE A 50 10.52 -3.79 -7.11
N PRO A 51 11.30 -4.89 -7.04
CA PRO A 51 10.96 -5.99 -6.15
C PRO A 51 10.84 -5.47 -4.71
N THR A 52 9.87 -6.00 -3.97
CA THR A 52 9.81 -5.79 -2.52
C THR A 52 11.05 -6.38 -1.84
N CYS A 53 11.30 -6.01 -0.58
CA CYS A 53 12.39 -6.57 0.19
C CYS A 53 12.26 -8.12 0.25
N PRO A 54 13.34 -8.90 0.02
CA PRO A 54 13.26 -10.36 0.00
C PRO A 54 12.62 -10.98 1.25
N SER A 55 12.84 -10.37 2.42
CA SER A 55 12.25 -10.81 3.69
C SER A 55 10.72 -10.76 3.70
N VAL A 56 10.10 -9.86 2.94
CA VAL A 56 8.64 -9.78 2.81
C VAL A 56 8.13 -10.98 2.02
N THR A 57 8.75 -11.29 0.88
CA THR A 57 8.39 -12.46 0.07
C THR A 57 8.61 -13.76 0.85
N GLU A 58 9.72 -13.89 1.58
CA GLU A 58 10.00 -15.04 2.45
C GLU A 58 8.94 -15.22 3.55
N ALA A 59 8.52 -14.15 4.21
CA ALA A 59 7.48 -14.21 5.24
C ALA A 59 6.13 -14.65 4.66
N ILE A 60 5.76 -14.16 3.46
CA ILE A 60 4.54 -14.58 2.76
C ILE A 60 4.65 -16.06 2.37
N MET A 61 5.77 -16.48 1.76
CA MET A 61 6.00 -17.88 1.38
C MET A 61 5.91 -18.82 2.60
N LYS A 62 6.45 -18.42 3.74
CA LYS A 62 6.31 -19.17 4.99
C LYS A 62 4.86 -19.23 5.46
N ARG A 63 4.11 -18.11 5.37
CA ARG A 63 2.71 -18.07 5.79
C ARG A 63 1.82 -18.98 4.94
N VAL A 64 2.05 -19.05 3.62
CA VAL A 64 1.25 -19.91 2.73
C VAL A 64 1.49 -21.41 2.94
N GLN A 65 2.60 -21.82 3.59
CA GLN A 65 2.81 -23.21 3.98
C GLN A 65 1.81 -23.69 5.04
N HIS A 66 1.22 -22.77 5.82
CA HIS A 66 0.16 -23.11 6.75
C HIS A 66 -1.18 -23.21 6.01
N PRO A 67 -1.87 -24.38 6.01
CA PRO A 67 -2.99 -24.64 5.11
C PRO A 67 -4.31 -23.95 5.46
N ALA A 68 -4.39 -23.24 6.59
CA ALA A 68 -5.62 -22.53 6.98
C ALA A 68 -5.52 -21.01 6.68
N PHE A 69 -6.58 -20.47 6.09
CA PHE A 69 -6.71 -19.07 5.68
C PHE A 69 -8.02 -18.41 6.14
N GLY A 70 -8.56 -18.89 7.26
CA GLY A 70 -9.78 -18.34 7.87
C GLY A 70 -9.55 -17.03 8.61
N TYR A 71 -10.54 -16.64 9.43
CA TYR A 71 -10.48 -15.44 10.26
C TYR A 71 -9.22 -15.39 11.12
N PHE A 72 -8.64 -14.19 11.22
CA PHE A 72 -7.44 -13.94 12.00
C PHE A 72 -7.64 -12.74 12.95
N ARG A 73 -6.76 -12.65 13.94
CA ARG A 73 -6.53 -11.43 14.72
C ARG A 73 -5.04 -11.07 14.59
N PRO A 74 -4.68 -9.76 14.54
CA PRO A 74 -3.27 -9.36 14.56
C PRO A 74 -2.56 -9.93 15.78
N SER A 75 -1.33 -10.42 15.60
CA SER A 75 -0.48 -10.93 16.69
C SER A 75 0.07 -9.80 17.55
N GLU A 76 0.61 -10.09 18.73
CA GLU A 76 1.37 -9.08 19.51
C GLU A 76 2.56 -8.54 18.71
N GLU A 77 3.25 -9.41 17.96
CA GLU A 77 4.37 -9.02 17.10
C GLU A 77 3.99 -7.96 16.05
N TYR A 78 2.76 -7.99 15.54
CA TYR A 78 2.25 -6.96 14.63
C TYR A 78 2.31 -5.58 15.30
N TYR A 79 1.75 -5.45 16.50
CA TYR A 79 1.73 -4.18 17.24
C TYR A 79 3.13 -3.76 17.67
N ASP A 80 3.92 -4.68 18.21
CA ASP A 80 5.27 -4.36 18.67
C ASP A 80 6.18 -3.92 17.52
N SER A 81 5.99 -4.49 16.32
CA SER A 81 6.76 -4.08 15.13
C SER A 81 6.48 -2.63 14.73
N ILE A 82 5.21 -2.20 14.79
CA ILE A 82 4.80 -0.82 14.49
C ILE A 82 5.34 0.13 15.56
N ILE A 83 5.19 -0.22 16.84
CA ILE A 83 5.67 0.60 17.97
C ILE A 83 7.18 0.80 17.86
N ARG A 84 7.96 -0.27 17.67
CA ARG A 84 9.41 -0.18 17.51
C ARG A 84 9.81 0.62 16.27
N TRP A 85 9.10 0.46 15.16
CA TRP A 85 9.37 1.23 13.94
C TRP A 85 9.20 2.73 14.18
N GLN A 86 8.10 3.12 14.84
CA GLN A 86 7.79 4.50 15.16
C GLN A 86 8.82 5.12 16.12
N GLU A 87 9.22 4.37 17.14
CA GLU A 87 10.25 4.82 18.08
C GLU A 87 11.63 4.95 17.41
N HIS A 88 12.07 3.93 16.66
CA HIS A 88 13.41 3.89 16.09
C HIS A 88 13.62 4.90 14.96
N HIS A 89 12.63 5.06 14.07
CA HIS A 89 12.79 5.90 12.89
C HIS A 89 12.31 7.34 13.09
N PHE A 90 11.38 7.56 14.02
CA PHE A 90 10.74 8.86 14.21
C PHE A 90 10.79 9.38 15.65
N GLY A 91 11.39 8.63 16.58
CA GLY A 91 11.52 9.04 17.99
C GLY A 91 10.18 9.08 18.74
N VAL A 92 9.13 8.45 18.21
CA VAL A 92 7.79 8.47 18.81
C VAL A 92 7.74 7.48 19.98
N THR A 93 7.90 7.99 21.20
CA THR A 93 7.83 7.19 22.44
C THR A 93 6.43 7.17 23.04
N GLY A 94 6.04 6.08 23.71
CA GLY A 94 4.76 5.96 24.42
C GLY A 94 3.57 5.53 23.56
N LEU A 95 3.81 5.13 22.30
CA LEU A 95 2.79 4.49 21.48
C LEU A 95 2.40 3.14 22.11
N LYS A 96 1.09 2.89 22.24
CA LYS A 96 0.54 1.67 22.81
C LYS A 96 -0.29 0.93 21.78
N LYS A 97 -0.49 -0.37 21.99
CA LYS A 97 -1.36 -1.22 21.19
C LYS A 97 -2.78 -0.66 21.02
N GLU A 98 -3.34 -0.03 22.06
CA GLU A 98 -4.67 0.59 22.03
C GLU A 98 -4.78 1.81 21.10
N HIS A 99 -3.65 2.38 20.65
CA HIS A 99 -3.63 3.47 19.68
C HIS A 99 -3.60 2.97 18.22
N ILE A 100 -3.46 1.66 17.98
CA ILE A 100 -3.24 1.08 16.66
C ILE A 100 -4.51 0.33 16.22
N GLY A 101 -5.24 0.93 15.28
CA GLY A 101 -6.35 0.29 14.57
C GLY A 101 -5.87 -0.48 13.34
N TYR A 102 -6.61 -1.53 12.96
CA TYR A 102 -6.42 -2.23 11.69
C TYR A 102 -7.47 -1.73 10.69
N GLU A 103 -7.02 -1.20 9.56
CA GLU A 103 -7.86 -0.72 8.47
C GLU A 103 -7.29 -1.16 7.12
N ASN A 104 -8.15 -1.39 6.13
CA ASN A 104 -7.71 -1.85 4.81
C ASN A 104 -6.96 -0.78 4.00
N GLY A 105 -7.04 0.50 4.41
CA GLY A 105 -6.33 1.59 3.77
C GLY A 105 -6.63 2.95 4.40
N VAL A 106 -5.78 3.93 4.14
CA VAL A 106 -5.87 5.28 4.72
C VAL A 106 -7.15 6.01 4.28
N HIS A 107 -7.54 5.91 2.99
CA HIS A 107 -8.72 6.61 2.47
C HIS A 107 -9.98 6.18 3.23
N GLY A 108 -10.21 4.87 3.40
CA GLY A 108 -11.38 4.37 4.13
C GLY A 108 -11.47 4.93 5.55
N PHE A 109 -10.34 4.96 6.26
CA PHE A 109 -10.27 5.57 7.59
C PHE A 109 -10.60 7.07 7.56
N VAL A 110 -10.04 7.84 6.62
CA VAL A 110 -10.33 9.28 6.49
C VAL A 110 -11.82 9.51 6.23
N THR A 111 -12.44 8.72 5.35
CA THR A 111 -13.89 8.80 5.09
C THR A 111 -14.70 8.52 6.36
N SER A 112 -14.35 7.47 7.12
CA SER A 112 -15.03 7.15 8.37
C SER A 112 -14.84 8.25 9.43
N ALA A 113 -13.64 8.80 9.56
CA ALA A 113 -13.36 9.89 10.48
C ALA A 113 -14.21 11.12 10.15
N VAL A 114 -14.29 11.50 8.87
CA VAL A 114 -15.16 12.60 8.41
C VAL A 114 -16.62 12.31 8.75
N GLN A 115 -17.11 11.10 8.47
CA GLN A 115 -18.51 10.75 8.70
C GLN A 115 -18.89 10.71 10.19
N VAL A 116 -17.93 10.38 11.07
CA VAL A 116 -18.18 10.28 12.52
C VAL A 116 -17.95 11.60 13.25
N LEU A 117 -17.03 12.42 12.76
CA LEU A 117 -16.58 13.65 13.45
C LEU A 117 -17.13 14.95 12.84
N SER A 118 -17.99 14.87 11.81
CA SER A 118 -18.60 16.04 11.18
C SER A 118 -20.03 15.78 10.71
N GLU A 119 -20.78 16.86 10.50
CA GLU A 119 -22.14 16.84 9.97
C GLU A 119 -22.21 17.45 8.56
N PRO A 120 -23.25 17.13 7.75
CA PRO A 120 -23.45 17.76 6.46
C PRO A 120 -23.48 19.29 6.55
N GLY A 121 -22.53 19.96 5.90
CA GLY A 121 -22.37 21.41 5.91
C GLY A 121 -21.15 21.91 6.70
N ASP A 122 -20.53 21.04 7.51
CA ASP A 122 -19.26 21.36 8.15
C ASP A 122 -18.14 21.55 7.12
N LYS A 123 -17.18 22.43 7.45
CA LYS A 123 -16.03 22.73 6.60
C LYS A 123 -14.80 21.98 7.07
N ILE A 124 -14.19 21.22 6.18
CA ILE A 124 -12.95 20.48 6.44
C ILE A 124 -11.82 21.17 5.69
N LEU A 125 -10.77 21.54 6.42
CA LEU A 125 -9.54 22.07 5.81
C LEU A 125 -8.72 20.92 5.24
N LEU A 126 -8.25 21.08 4.00
CA LEU A 126 -7.35 20.16 3.30
C LEU A 126 -5.99 20.81 3.08
#